data_AF-A0AAD6Z5P4-F1
#
_entry.id   AF-A0AAD6Z5P4-F1
#
_cell.length_a   1.000
_cell.length_b   1.000
_cell.length_c   1.000
_cell.angle_alpha   90.00
_cell.angle_beta   90.00
_cell.angle_gamma   90.00
#
_symmetry.space_group_name_H-M   'P 1'
#
loop_
_entity.id
_entity.type
_entity.pdbx_description
1 polymer ?
#
loop_
_entity_poly.entity_id
_entity_poly.type
_entity_poly.pdbx_seq_one_letter_code
_entity_poly.pdbx_strand_id
1 'polypeptide(L)' 'VDSPLCQTCHEPEMVNHFLPMCRCFVQQRDSLQRALFTDGQQSLTKKSLLGKPKNKSALLVYIAATGRF' A
#
# COMPACT_ATOMS: atom_id res chain seq x y z
N VAL A 1 12.51 15.95 9.14
CA VAL A 1 12.80 14.50 9.14
C VAL A 1 12.64 14.05 7.70
N ASP A 2 13.75 13.86 7.01
CA ASP A 2 13.73 13.29 5.67
C ASP A 2 13.40 11.80 5.80
N SER A 3 12.31 11.37 5.15
CA SER A 3 12.01 9.94 5.04
C SER A 3 13.17 9.28 4.28
N PRO A 4 13.64 8.09 4.72
CA PRO A 4 14.59 7.30 3.92
C PRO A 4 14.08 7.13 2.49
N LEU A 5 14.96 6.99 1.51
CA LEU A 5 14.57 6.75 0.12
C LEU A 5 14.32 5.26 -0.11
N CYS A 6 13.30 4.94 -0.90
CA CYS A 6 13.04 3.59 -1.38
C CYS A 6 14.21 3.15 -2.25
N GLN A 7 14.87 2.04 -1.91
CA GLN A 7 16.08 1.60 -2.61
C GLN A 7 15.85 1.20 -4.08
N THR A 8 14.61 0.96 -4.49
CA THR A 8 14.29 0.59 -5.87
C THR A 8 13.69 1.74 -6.67
N CYS A 9 12.91 2.60 -6.02
CA CYS A 9 12.24 3.72 -6.70
C CYS A 9 12.98 5.05 -6.54
N HIS A 10 13.91 5.14 -5.59
CA HIS A 10 14.62 6.37 -5.18
C HIS A 10 13.70 7.53 -4.78
N GLU A 11 12.44 7.23 -4.48
CA GLU A 11 11.43 8.15 -3.96
C GLU A 11 11.41 8.08 -2.43
N PRO A 12 11.05 9.17 -1.72
CA PRO A 12 10.89 9.13 -0.28
C PRO A 12 9.92 8.02 0.16
N GLU A 13 10.34 7.25 1.16
CA GLU A 13 9.57 6.19 1.80
C GLU A 13 8.39 6.79 2.56
N MET A 14 7.30 7.00 1.82
CA MET A 14 6.04 7.50 2.32
C MET A 14 4.93 6.49 2.04
N VAL A 15 3.87 6.54 2.85
CA VAL A 15 2.62 5.79 2.66
C VAL A 15 2.07 5.99 1.24
N ASN A 16 2.15 7.23 0.73
CA ASN A 16 1.73 7.61 -0.61
C ASN A 16 2.68 7.14 -1.73
N HIS A 17 3.89 6.69 -1.40
CA HIS A 17 4.74 5.99 -2.35
C HIS A 17 4.45 4.49 -2.30
N PHE A 18 4.50 3.89 -1.12
CA PHE A 18 4.42 2.44 -0.95
C PHE A 18 3.12 1.81 -1.40
N LEU A 19 1.97 2.40 -1.05
CA LEU A 19 0.68 1.79 -1.36
C LEU A 19 0.25 1.98 -2.82
N PRO A 20 0.43 3.15 -3.45
CA PRO A 20 -0.04 3.35 -4.83
C PRO A 20 1.04 3.29 -5.91
N MET A 21 2.35 3.38 -5.60
CA MET A 21 3.38 3.57 -6.64
C MET A 21 4.62 2.69 -6.53
N CYS A 22 4.95 2.17 -5.35
CA CYS A 22 6.20 1.45 -5.15
C CYS A 22 6.27 0.20 -6.02
N ARG A 23 7.39 0.05 -6.72
CA ARG A 23 7.66 -1.06 -7.62
C ARG A 23 8.14 -2.31 -6.87
N CYS A 24 8.74 -2.17 -5.69
CA CYS A 24 9.18 -3.30 -4.86
C CYS A 24 8.04 -4.22 -4.47
N PHE A 25 6.86 -3.63 -4.23
CA PHE A 25 5.74 -4.31 -3.62
C PHE A 25 4.56 -4.48 -4.59
N VAL A 26 4.83 -4.56 -5.90
CA VAL A 26 3.78 -4.73 -6.92
C VAL A 26 2.89 -5.94 -6.61
N GLN A 27 3.46 -7.09 -6.22
CA GLN A 27 2.68 -8.29 -5.91
C GLN A 27 1.80 -8.13 -4.67
N GLN A 28 2.33 -7.51 -3.61
CA GLN A 28 1.59 -7.25 -2.37
C GLN A 28 0.51 -6.20 -2.60
N ARG A 29 0.79 -5.19 -3.42
CA ARG A 29 -0.18 -4.17 -3.84
C ARG A 29 -1.30 -4.78 -4.66
N ASP A 30 -1.01 -5.63 -5.63
CA ASP A 30 -2.03 -6.32 -6.42
C ASP A 30 -2.92 -7.19 -5.53
N SER A 31 -2.32 -7.91 -4.58
CA SER A 31 -3.05 -8.71 -3.60
C SER A 31 -3.94 -7.85 -2.71
N LEU A 32 -3.43 -6.72 -2.23
CA LEU A 32 -4.18 -5.73 -1.48
C LEU A 32 -5.33 -5.15 -2.33
N GLN A 33 -5.07 -4.80 -3.58
CA GLN A 33 -6.06 -4.23 -4.49
C GLN A 33 -7.21 -5.23 -4.76
N ARG A 34 -6.90 -6.50 -4.99
CA ARG A 34 -7.92 -7.57 -5.15
C ARG A 34 -8.71 -7.80 -3.87
N ALA A 35 -8.06 -7.77 -2.71
CA ALA A 35 -8.73 -7.97 -1.43
C ALA A 35 -9.69 -6.80 -1.08
N LEU A 36 -9.36 -5.59 -1.52
CA LEU A 36 -10.11 -4.38 -1.18
C LEU A 36 -11.15 -3.98 -2.23
N PHE A 37 -10.90 -4.31 -3.49
CA PHE A 37 -11.71 -3.87 -4.62
C PHE A 37 -12.07 -5.07 -5.49
N THR A 38 -13.26 -5.61 -5.27
CA THR A 38 -13.86 -6.66 -6.11
C THR A 38 -14.35 -6.12 -7.46
N ASP A 39 -14.59 -4.81 -7.58
CA ASP A 39 -15.19 -4.14 -8.75
C ASP A 39 -14.21 -3.23 -9.53
N GLY A 40 -12.90 -3.40 -9.35
CA GLY A 40 -11.89 -2.83 -10.26
C GLY A 40 -11.71 -1.31 -10.31
N GLN A 41 -12.46 -0.51 -9.54
CA GLN A 41 -12.49 0.95 -9.74
C GLN A 41 -11.84 1.83 -8.65
N GLN A 42 -11.13 1.30 -7.65
CA GLN A 42 -10.54 2.14 -6.60
C GLN A 42 -9.01 2.00 -6.51
N SER A 43 -8.36 3.17 -6.44
CA SER A 43 -6.92 3.30 -6.24
C SER A 43 -6.58 3.21 -4.75
N LEU A 44 -5.44 2.57 -4.43
CA LEU A 44 -4.93 2.37 -3.07
C LEU A 44 -4.47 3.70 -2.45
N THR A 45 -5.44 4.50 -2.00
CA THR A 45 -5.19 5.78 -1.30
C THR A 45 -5.34 5.61 0.20
N LYS A 46 -4.64 6.43 1.00
CA LYS A 46 -4.79 6.45 2.47
C LYS A 46 -6.25 6.59 2.90
N LYS A 47 -7.03 7.42 2.20
CA LYS A 47 -8.47 7.62 2.45
C LYS A 47 -9.28 6.35 2.18
N SER A 48 -9.00 5.64 1.08
CA SER A 48 -9.68 4.37 0.78
C SER A 48 -9.35 3.25 1.77
N LEU A 49 -8.13 3.25 2.32
CA LEU A 49 -7.63 2.21 3.22
C LEU A 49 -8.10 2.41 4.66
N LEU A 50 -8.04 3.64 5.17
CA LEU A 50 -8.41 3.96 6.55
C LEU A 50 -9.89 4.33 6.71
N GLY A 51 -10.55 4.77 5.64
CA GLY A 51 -11.95 5.18 5.69
C GLY A 51 -12.95 4.04 5.77
N LYS A 52 -12.53 2.78 5.59
CA LYS A 52 -13.40 1.60 5.62
C LYS A 52 -12.83 0.57 6.60
N PRO A 53 -13.51 0.28 7.73
CA PRO A 53 -12.98 -0.65 8.74
C PRO A 53 -12.75 -2.06 8.19
N LYS A 54 -13.55 -2.50 7.20
CA LYS A 54 -13.37 -3.78 6.50
C LYS A 54 -12.02 -3.90 5.76
N ASN A 55 -11.38 -2.78 5.44
CA ASN A 55 -10.10 -2.76 4.73
C ASN A 55 -8.91 -2.96 5.67
N LYS A 56 -9.11 -2.85 6.98
CA LYS A 56 -8.05 -2.89 8.00
C LYS A 56 -7.33 -4.24 8.02
N SER A 57 -8.05 -5.35 7.88
CA SER A 57 -7.45 -6.69 7.89
C SER A 57 -6.51 -6.90 6.68
N ALA A 58 -6.95 -6.53 5.47
CA ALA A 58 -6.11 -6.62 4.28
C ALA A 58 -4.89 -5.70 4.36
N LEU A 59 -5.03 -4.50 4.94
CA LEU A 59 -3.91 -3.60 5.19
C LEU A 59 -2.88 -4.19 6.17
N LEU A 60 -3.33 -4.87 7.23
CA LEU A 60 -2.42 -5.55 8.17
C LEU A 60 -1.65 -6.69 7.50
N VAL A 61 -2.29 -7.44 6.59
CA VAL A 61 -1.61 -8.47 5.79
C VAL A 61 -0.55 -7.85 4.89
N TYR A 62 -0.85 -6.73 4.25
CA TYR A 62 0.14 -5.99 3.45
C TYR A 62 1.33 -5.51 4.29
N ILE A 63 1.07 -4.96 5.48
CA ILE A 63 2.13 -4.52 6.41
C ILE A 63 3.00 -5.71 6.82
N ALA A 64 2.38 -6.82 7.23
CA ALA A 64 3.11 -8.04 7.61
C ALA A 64 3.96 -8.61 6.46
N ALA A 65 3.44 -8.59 5.22
CA ALA A 65 4.13 -9.11 4.04
C ALA A 65 5.27 -8.21 3.54
N THR A 66 5.19 -6.90 3.79
CA THR A 66 6.19 -5.93 3.34
C THR A 66 7.19 -5.53 4.43
N GLY A 67 6.86 -5.78 5.70
CA GLY A 67 7.65 -5.33 6.85
C GLY A 67 7.76 -3.81 6.95
N ARG A 68 6.85 -3.09 6.29
CA ARG A 68 6.84 -1.62 6.25
C ARG A 68 5.59 -1.11 6.97
N PHE A 69 5.83 -0.13 7.85
CA PHE A 69 4.88 0.55 8.76
C PHE A 69 4.57 -0.16 10.08
#